data_AF-A0A2L2YAQ2-F1
#
_entry.id   AF-A0A2L2YAQ2-F1
#
_cell.length_a   1.000
_cell.length_b   1.000
_cell.length_c   1.000
_cell.angle_alpha   90.00
_cell.angle_beta   90.00
_cell.angle_gamma   90.00
#
_symmetry.space_group_name_H-M   'P 1'
#
loop_
_entity.id
_entity.type
_entity.pdbx_description
1 polymer ?
#
loop_
_entity_poly.entity_id
_entity_poly.type
_entity_poly.pdbx_seq_one_letter_code
_entity_poly.pdbx_strand_id
1 'polypeptide(L)'
;TLFMNSLILQFEYNSQNEFLRYNSKIHTIEGTNPQFHKTDIVRHVSLGRNPSLVRQCTRCYSSSMLKAGVRSAATRVWDQRWLRFCPCGGQWRLHIAQK
;
A
#
# COMPACT_ATOMS: atom_id res chain seq x y z
N THR A 1 -12.47 17.78 23.17
CA THR A 1 -12.17 16.69 24.13
C THR A 1 -11.54 15.56 23.37
N LEU A 2 -10.24 15.30 23.54
CA LEU A 2 -9.55 14.20 22.87
C LEU A 2 -9.99 12.89 23.53
N PHE A 3 -10.76 12.06 22.81
CA PHE A 3 -11.03 10.68 23.20
C PHE A 3 -9.73 9.89 23.03
N MET A 4 -8.88 9.91 24.06
CA MET A 4 -7.75 8.99 24.15
C MET A 4 -8.29 7.66 24.68
N ASN A 5 -8.54 6.73 23.76
CA ASN A 5 -8.90 5.37 24.09
C ASN A 5 -7.73 4.77 24.90
N SER A 6 -7.96 4.59 26.20
CA SER A 6 -6.95 4.27 27.21
C SER A 6 -6.67 2.76 27.35
N LEU A 7 -7.19 1.94 26.43
CA LEU A 7 -7.03 0.49 26.45
C LEU A 7 -6.19 0.03 25.26
N ILE A 8 -5.29 -0.93 25.52
CA ILE A 8 -4.49 -1.60 24.49
C ILE A 8 -5.47 -2.23 23.49
N LEU A 9 -5.36 -1.85 22.22
CA LEU A 9 -6.18 -2.43 21.16
C LEU A 9 -5.95 -3.95 21.11
N GLN A 10 -6.98 -4.71 21.46
CA GLN A 10 -6.95 -6.17 21.41
C GLN A 10 -7.27 -6.62 19.98
N PHE A 11 -6.41 -7.45 19.41
CA PHE A 11 -6.56 -7.99 18.06
C PHE A 11 -6.59 -9.53 18.13
N GLU A 12 -7.52 -10.13 17.41
CA GLU A 12 -7.60 -11.58 17.25
C GLU A 12 -7.04 -12.01 15.89
N TYR A 13 -6.36 -13.15 15.87
CA TYR A 13 -5.82 -13.70 14.63
C TYR A 13 -6.95 -14.04 13.65
N ASN A 14 -6.81 -13.62 12.39
CA ASN A 14 -7.83 -13.72 11.33
C ASN A 14 -9.14 -12.92 11.54
N SER A 15 -9.20 -12.03 12.53
CA SER A 15 -10.33 -11.12 12.70
C SER A 15 -9.99 -9.72 12.17
N GLN A 16 -10.71 -9.27 11.14
CA GLN A 16 -10.57 -7.90 10.65
C GLN A 16 -11.54 -6.98 11.40
N ASN A 17 -10.99 -6.08 12.20
CA ASN A 17 -11.77 -5.09 12.93
C ASN A 17 -12.41 -4.05 11.99
N GLU A 18 -13.71 -3.81 12.16
CA GLU A 18 -14.47 -2.87 11.31
C GLU A 18 -13.95 -1.44 11.40
N PHE A 19 -13.48 -1.01 12.57
CA PHE A 19 -12.91 0.34 12.74
C PHE A 19 -11.55 0.53 12.03
N LEU A 20 -10.86 -0.56 11.67
CA LEU A 20 -9.68 -0.51 10.81
C LEU A 20 -10.02 -0.59 9.33
N ARG A 21 -11.29 -0.76 8.97
CA ARG A 21 -11.73 -0.83 7.58
C ARG A 21 -11.61 0.54 6.94
N TYR A 22 -10.50 0.74 6.22
CA TYR A 22 -10.33 1.90 5.37
C TYR A 22 -11.28 1.80 4.17
N ASN A 23 -12.40 2.52 4.25
CA ASN A 23 -13.24 2.79 3.10
C ASN A 23 -12.71 4.06 2.44
N SER A 24 -12.00 3.93 1.32
CA SER A 24 -11.60 5.08 0.53
C SER A 24 -12.86 5.86 0.15
N LYS A 25 -13.05 7.04 0.74
CA LYS A 25 -14.06 8.01 0.29
C LYS A 25 -13.56 8.61 -1.02
N ILE A 26 -13.56 7.81 -2.09
CA ILE A 26 -13.28 8.30 -3.43
C ILE A 26 -14.48 9.18 -3.76
N HIS A 27 -14.32 10.50 -3.72
CA HIS A 27 -15.28 11.40 -4.33
C HIS A 27 -15.31 11.05 -5.81
N THR A 28 -16.34 10.34 -6.24
CA THR A 28 -16.61 10.06 -7.65
C THR A 28 -16.96 11.39 -8.30
N ILE A 29 -15.96 12.14 -8.72
CA ILE A 29 -16.15 13.26 -9.64
C ILE A 29 -16.58 12.64 -10.97
N GLU A 30 -17.75 13.01 -11.49
CA GLU A 30 -18.26 12.55 -12.78
C GLU A 30 -17.15 12.69 -13.84
N GLY A 31 -16.82 11.57 -14.51
CA GLY A 31 -15.71 11.48 -15.48
C GLY A 31 -14.41 10.86 -14.95
N THR A 32 -14.25 10.71 -13.63
CA THR A 32 -13.16 9.88 -13.08
C THR A 32 -13.60 8.44 -13.01
N ASN A 33 -12.94 7.58 -13.79
CA ASN A 33 -13.23 6.16 -13.75
C ASN A 33 -12.69 5.57 -12.43
N PRO A 34 -13.52 5.03 -11.52
CA PRO A 34 -13.08 4.39 -10.28
C PRO A 34 -12.32 3.06 -10.53
N GLN A 35 -11.88 2.83 -11.76
CA GLN A 35 -11.15 1.67 -12.25
C GLN A 35 -9.91 1.37 -11.44
N PHE A 36 -10.03 0.43 -10.49
CA PHE A 36 -8.98 -0.52 -10.06
C PHE A 36 -7.55 0.05 -10.02
N HIS A 37 -7.38 1.29 -9.56
CA HIS A 37 -6.07 1.92 -9.51
C HIS A 37 -5.32 1.27 -8.36
N LYS A 38 -4.20 0.61 -8.65
CA LYS A 38 -3.37 0.03 -7.58
C LYS A 38 -2.60 1.17 -6.91
N THR A 39 -2.46 1.11 -5.59
CA THR A 39 -1.67 2.08 -4.82
C THR A 39 -0.35 1.43 -4.38
N ASP A 40 0.74 2.20 -4.41
CA ASP A 40 2.03 1.81 -3.86
C ASP A 40 1.96 1.83 -2.33
N ILE A 41 2.10 0.68 -1.66
CA ILE A 41 2.03 0.59 -0.20
C ILE A 41 3.23 1.23 0.53
N VAL A 42 4.35 1.44 -0.16
CA VAL A 42 5.55 2.04 0.43
C VAL A 42 5.52 3.55 0.29
N ARG A 43 5.00 4.05 -0.83
CA ARG A 43 5.08 5.48 -1.20
C ARG A 43 3.72 6.18 -1.17
N HIS A 44 2.64 5.44 -1.01
CA HIS A 44 1.26 5.93 -1.05
C HIS A 44 0.95 6.78 -2.29
N VAL A 45 1.49 6.37 -3.44
CA VAL A 45 1.22 6.98 -4.75
C VAL A 45 0.42 6.02 -5.63
N SER A 46 -0.33 6.56 -6.59
CA SER A 46 -1.05 5.74 -7.57
C SER A 46 -0.07 5.03 -8.52
N LEU A 47 -0.25 3.74 -8.73
CA LEU A 47 0.43 2.92 -9.73
C LEU A 47 -0.34 2.87 -11.07
N GLY A 48 -1.54 3.47 -11.11
CA GLY A 48 -2.48 3.34 -12.23
C GLY A 48 -3.13 1.95 -12.30
N ARG A 49 -3.79 1.69 -13.43
CA ARG A 49 -4.62 0.49 -13.65
C ARG A 49 -3.79 -0.77 -13.95
N ASN A 50 -2.81 -0.66 -14.84
CA ASN A 50 -1.96 -1.77 -15.29
C ASN A 50 -0.48 -1.41 -15.12
N PRO A 51 0.05 -1.39 -13.88
CA PRO A 51 1.45 -1.13 -13.68
C PRO A 51 2.29 -2.25 -14.29
N SER A 52 3.19 -1.89 -15.21
CA SER A 52 3.98 -2.84 -16.01
C SER A 52 4.96 -3.66 -15.17
N LEU A 53 5.53 -3.05 -14.12
CA LEU A 53 6.59 -3.66 -13.33
C LEU A 53 6.49 -3.25 -11.85
N VAL A 54 5.95 -4.15 -11.04
CA VAL A 54 5.80 -3.95 -9.59
C VAL A 54 6.31 -5.16 -8.82
N ARG A 55 6.60 -4.96 -7.54
CA ARG A 55 6.71 -6.05 -6.58
C ARG A 55 5.39 -6.18 -5.83
N GLN A 56 4.94 -7.42 -5.66
CA GLN A 56 3.74 -7.77 -4.91
C GLN A 56 4.12 -8.55 -3.66
N CYS A 57 3.50 -8.23 -2.53
CA CYS A 57 3.73 -8.96 -1.29
C CYS A 57 3.07 -10.34 -1.33
N THR A 58 3.79 -11.39 -0.95
CA THR A 58 3.25 -12.76 -0.87
C THR A 58 2.30 -12.99 0.32
N ARG A 59 2.25 -12.05 1.27
CA ARG A 59 1.40 -12.14 2.48
C ARG A 59 0.13 -11.32 2.38
N CYS A 60 0.24 -10.02 2.09
CA CYS A 60 -0.92 -9.11 2.05
C CYS A 60 -1.30 -8.64 0.65
N TYR A 61 -0.65 -9.15 -0.41
CA TYR A 61 -0.92 -8.85 -1.81
C TYR A 61 -0.79 -7.37 -2.24
N SER A 62 -0.33 -6.50 -1.33
CA SER A 62 -0.03 -5.10 -1.61
C SER A 62 1.06 -4.97 -2.68
N SER A 63 1.01 -3.91 -3.49
CA SER A 63 1.96 -3.67 -4.57
C SER A 63 2.84 -2.44 -4.27
N SER A 64 4.04 -2.42 -4.82
CA SER A 64 4.96 -1.27 -4.77
C SER A 64 5.83 -1.23 -6.03
N MET A 65 6.24 -0.04 -6.48
CA MET A 65 7.19 0.09 -7.58
C MET A 65 8.58 -0.42 -7.16
N LEU A 66 9.30 -1.02 -8.10
CA LEU A 66 10.69 -1.46 -7.88
C LEU A 66 11.67 -0.30 -7.73
N LYS A 67 11.45 0.80 -8.47
CA LYS A 67 12.31 1.99 -8.46
C LYS A 67 11.45 3.24 -8.33
N ALA A 68 11.79 4.13 -7.39
CA ALA A 68 11.20 5.46 -7.33
C ALA A 68 11.73 6.34 -8.46
N GLY A 69 10.86 7.19 -9.03
CA GLY A 69 11.23 8.17 -10.06
C GLY A 69 12.07 9.33 -9.51
N VAL A 70 11.71 9.88 -8.34
CA VAL A 70 12.36 11.06 -7.74
C VAL A 70 13.26 10.67 -6.57
N ARG A 71 14.51 11.18 -6.55
CA ARG A 71 15.61 10.62 -5.75
C ARG A 71 16.19 11.58 -4.71
N SER A 72 15.36 12.19 -3.86
CA SER A 72 15.88 12.86 -2.67
C SER A 72 16.61 11.84 -1.77
N ALA A 73 17.59 12.28 -0.98
CA ALA A 73 18.28 11.40 -0.03
C ALA A 73 17.30 10.76 0.97
N ALA A 74 16.33 11.53 1.46
CA ALA A 74 15.28 11.05 2.36
C ALA A 74 14.42 9.95 1.72
N THR A 75 13.99 10.13 0.47
CA THR A 75 13.20 9.12 -0.27
C THR A 75 13.99 7.83 -0.46
N ARG A 76 15.31 7.91 -0.71
CA ARG A 76 16.16 6.71 -0.85
C ARG A 76 16.26 5.92 0.45
N VAL A 77 16.47 6.62 1.58
CA VAL A 77 16.55 5.98 2.90
C VAL A 77 15.21 5.32 3.26
N TRP A 78 14.10 6.01 2.99
CA TRP A 78 12.75 5.45 3.16
C TRP A 78 12.55 4.18 2.33
N ASP A 79 12.93 4.20 1.05
CA ASP A 79 12.80 3.05 0.16
C ASP A 79 13.68 1.87 0.58
N GLN A 80 14.90 2.13 1.07
CA GLN A 80 15.82 1.09 1.54
C GLN A 80 15.24 0.28 2.70
N ARG A 81 14.49 0.92 3.61
CA ARG A 81 13.83 0.24 4.73
C ARG A 81 12.92 -0.90 4.27
N TRP A 82 12.26 -0.72 3.14
CA TRP A 82 11.27 -1.66 2.60
C TRP A 82 11.78 -2.40 1.36
N LEU A 83 13.09 -2.41 1.12
CA LEU A 83 13.68 -3.02 -0.07
C LEU A 83 13.45 -4.55 -0.08
N ARG A 84 13.67 -5.22 1.07
CA ARG A 84 13.60 -6.68 1.20
C ARG A 84 12.22 -7.20 1.56
N PHE A 85 11.47 -6.45 2.38
CA PHE A 85 10.19 -6.88 2.93
C PHE A 85 9.11 -5.81 2.77
N CYS A 86 7.88 -6.27 2.65
CA CYS A 86 6.68 -5.46 2.73
C CYS A 86 6.55 -4.83 4.13
N PRO A 87 5.89 -3.66 4.27
CA PRO A 87 5.53 -3.12 5.58
C PRO A 87 4.82 -4.11 6.52
N CYS A 88 4.12 -5.13 5.98
CA CYS A 88 3.50 -6.20 6.77
C CYS A 88 4.48 -7.33 7.19
N GLY A 89 5.76 -7.25 6.83
CA GLY A 89 6.79 -8.27 7.02
C GLY A 89 6.84 -9.38 5.96
N GLY A 90 5.90 -9.41 5.01
CA GLY A 90 5.90 -10.41 3.94
C GLY A 90 7.00 -10.20 2.88
N GLN A 91 7.37 -11.25 2.18
CA GLN A 91 8.36 -11.18 1.10
C GLN A 91 7.77 -10.53 -0.17
N TRP A 92 8.66 -9.93 -0.97
CA TRP A 92 8.34 -9.39 -2.28
C TRP A 92 8.49 -10.46 -3.37
N ARG A 93 7.50 -10.55 -4.27
CA ARG A 93 7.58 -11.27 -5.54
C ARG A 93 7.51 -10.27 -6.68
N LEU A 94 8.33 -10.43 -7.70
CA LEU A 94 8.24 -9.62 -8.91
C LEU A 94 6.95 -9.97 -9.67
N HIS A 95 6.17 -8.96 -10.02
CA HIS A 95 4.98 -9.10 -10.84
C HIS A 95 5.15 -8.25 -12.10
N ILE A 96 5.20 -8.95 -13.24
CA ILE A 96 5.31 -8.37 -14.57
C ILE A 96 3.94 -8.53 -15.20
N ALA A 97 3.27 -7.43 -15.54
CA ALA A 97 2.02 -7.51 -16.29
C ALA A 97 2.35 -8.07 -17.69
N GLN A 98 1.74 -9.19 -18.06
CA GLN A 98 1.82 -9.70 -19.43
C GLN A 98 1.09 -8.71 -20.35
N LYS A 99 1.77 -8.34 -21.44
CA LYS A 99 1.35 -7.33 -22.40
C LYS A 99 0.15 -7.80 -23.22
#